data_AF-A0A5K0YB96-F1
#
_entry.id   AF-A0A5K0YB96-F1
#
_cell.length_a   1.000
_cell.length_b   1.000
_cell.length_c   1.000
_cell.angle_alpha   90.00
_cell.angle_beta   90.00
_cell.angle_gamma   90.00
#
_symmetry.space_group_name_H-M   'P 1'
#
loop_
_entity.id
_entity.type
_entity.pdbx_description
1 polymer ?
#
loop_
_entity_poly.entity_id
_entity_poly.type
_entity_poly.pdbx_seq_one_letter_code
_entity_poly.pdbx_strand_id
1 'polypeptide(L)' 'LSIQVGLAAFDLRSASLHLSQYIETSSSYQNTRTLLHFYDPAVIIVPPNRTSADGMAGVSEQVDMFYSSASK' A
#
# COMPACT_ATOMS: atom_id res chain seq x y z
N LEU A 1 -4.16 9.77 -15.54
CA LEU A 1 -4.03 8.32 -15.33
C LEU A 1 -4.52 8.01 -13.93
N SER A 2 -5.30 6.94 -13.78
CA SER A 2 -5.86 6.49 -12.50
C SER A 2 -5.40 5.06 -12.25
N ILE A 3 -4.80 4.79 -11.09
CA ILE A 3 -4.36 3.45 -10.71
C ILE A 3 -5.40 2.87 -9.74
N GLN A 4 -5.92 1.68 -10.03
CA GLN A 4 -6.76 0.98 -9.08
C GLN A 4 -5.87 0.23 -8.09
N VAL A 5 -6.07 0.47 -6.79
CA VAL A 5 -5.31 -0.16 -5.71
C VAL A 5 -6.27 -0.99 -4.86
N GLY A 6 -5.92 -2.25 -4.64
CA GLY A 6 -6.53 -3.12 -3.64
C GLY A 6 -5.66 -3.19 -2.39
N LEU A 7 -6.28 -3.13 -1.22
CA LEU A 7 -5.62 -3.24 0.08
C LEU A 7 -6.42 -4.18 0.99
N ALA A 8 -5.70 -5.10 1.62
CA ALA A 8 -6.21 -5.96 2.69
C ALA A 8 -5.40 -5.69 3.96
N ALA A 9 -6.08 -5.36 5.06
CA ALA A 9 -5.47 -5.18 6.37
C ALA A 9 -6.08 -6.16 7.36
N PHE A 10 -5.24 -6.88 8.09
CA PHE A 10 -5.66 -7.84 9.10
C PHE A 10 -5.16 -7.41 10.48
N ASP A 11 -6.10 -7.10 11.38
CA ASP A 11 -5.79 -6.77 12.77
C ASP A 11 -5.92 -8.03 13.64
N LEU A 12 -4.79 -8.54 14.10
CA LEU A 12 -4.71 -9.73 14.96
C LEU A 12 -5.38 -9.53 16.33
N ARG A 13 -5.40 -8.30 16.86
CA ARG A 13 -5.96 -8.01 18.18
C ARG A 13 -7.48 -8.10 18.17
N SER A 14 -8.12 -7.59 17.11
CA SER A 14 -9.58 -7.65 16.93
C SER A 14 -10.04 -8.84 16.10
N ALA A 15 -9.12 -9.61 15.52
CA ALA A 15 -9.39 -10.67 14.55
C ALA A 15 -10.25 -10.18 13.37
N SER A 16 -9.99 -8.96 12.88
CA SER A 16 -10.76 -8.32 11.81
C SER A 16 -9.96 -8.20 10.51
N LEU A 17 -10.65 -8.44 9.39
CA LEU A 17 -10.11 -8.27 8.03
C LEU A 17 -10.83 -7.12 7.33
N HIS A 18 -10.09 -6.08 7.01
CA HIS A 18 -10.57 -4.94 6.23
C HIS A 18 -10.11 -5.08 4.78
N LEU A 19 -11.07 -5.17 3.85
CA LEU A 19 -10.82 -5.18 2.42
C LEU A 19 -11.27 -3.85 1.83
N SER A 20 -10.39 -3.20 1.08
CA SER A 20 -10.66 -1.92 0.45
C SER A 20 -10.10 -1.86 -0.96
N GLN A 21 -10.83 -1.17 -1.83
CA GLN A 21 -10.40 -0.82 -3.17
C GLN A 21 -10.62 0.67 -3.39
N TYR A 22 -9.63 1.35 -3.93
CA TYR A 22 -9.70 2.77 -4.21
C TYR A 22 -8.91 3.12 -5.46
N ILE A 23 -9.17 4.32 -5.97
CA ILE A 23 -8.45 4.89 -7.09
C ILE A 23 -7.39 5.82 -6.55
N GLU A 24 -6.17 5.65 -7.04
CA GLU A 24 -5.09 6.61 -6.88
C GLU A 24 -5.03 7.47 -8.14
N THR A 25 -5.11 8.79 -7.96
CA THR A 25 -5.11 9.77 -9.06
C THR A 25 -3.75 10.47 -9.22
N SER A 26 -2.80 10.20 -8.31
CA SER A 26 -1.47 10.80 -8.30
C SER A 26 -0.37 9.74 -8.14
N SER A 27 0.79 9.95 -8.76
CA SER A 27 1.98 9.12 -8.55
C SER A 27 2.57 9.22 -7.13
N SER A 28 2.02 10.08 -6.27
CA SER A 28 2.42 10.21 -4.87
C SER A 28 1.73 9.20 -3.93
N TYR A 29 0.71 8.47 -4.40
CA TYR A 29 0.04 7.41 -3.64
C TYR A 29 -0.53 7.87 -2.28
N GLN A 30 -1.07 9.09 -2.20
CA GLN A 30 -1.52 9.69 -0.93
C GLN A 30 -2.64 8.89 -0.25
N ASN A 31 -3.55 8.28 -1.03
CA ASN A 31 -4.62 7.46 -0.45
C ASN A 31 -4.02 6.20 0.21
N THR A 32 -3.03 5.60 -0.44
CA THR A 32 -2.30 4.45 0.11
C THR A 32 -1.56 4.83 1.39
N ARG A 33 -0.85 5.97 1.39
CA ARG A 33 -0.14 6.45 2.59
C ARG A 33 -1.08 6.72 3.76
N THR A 34 -2.23 7.34 3.49
CA THR A 34 -3.23 7.62 4.52
C THR A 34 -3.72 6.33 5.17
N LEU A 35 -3.99 5.29 4.38
CA LEU A 35 -4.42 3.99 4.91
C LEU A 35 -3.30 3.26 5.67
N LEU A 36 -2.05 3.32 5.19
CA LEU A 36 -0.91 2.77 5.91
C LEU A 36 -0.72 3.44 7.28
N HIS A 37 -0.86 4.77 7.36
CA HIS A 37 -0.85 5.48 8.64
C HIS A 37 -2.03 5.12 9.55
N PHE A 38 -3.22 4.93 8.98
CA PHE A 38 -4.41 4.56 9.75
C PHE A 38 -4.31 3.17 10.37
N TYR A 39 -3.82 2.18 9.60
CA TYR A 39 -3.70 0.80 10.06
C TYR A 39 -2.42 0.53 10.86
N ASP A 40 -1.39 1.37 10.72
CA ASP A 40 -0.07 1.23 11.36
C ASP A 40 0.45 -0.24 11.33
N PRO A 41 0.63 -0.81 10.13
CA PRO A 41 0.87 -2.24 10.00
C PRO A 41 2.27 -2.61 10.48
N ALA A 42 2.35 -3.63 11.34
CA ALA A 42 3.63 -4.22 11.76
C ALA A 42 4.37 -4.94 10.61
N VAL A 43 3.62 -5.44 9.61
CA VAL A 43 4.16 -6.11 8.42
C VAL A 43 3.40 -5.64 7.20
N ILE A 44 4.13 -5.26 6.15
CA ILE A 44 3.58 -4.89 4.85
C ILE A 44 4.00 -5.94 3.83
N ILE A 45 3.03 -6.51 3.12
CA ILE A 45 3.26 -7.50 2.06
C ILE A 45 2.83 -6.88 0.74
N VAL A 46 3.77 -6.76 -0.20
CA VAL A 46 3.51 -6.23 -1.55
C VAL A 46 4.07 -7.20 -2.60
N PRO A 47 3.44 -7.33 -3.77
CA PRO A 47 4.03 -8.04 -4.89
C PRO A 47 5.36 -7.40 -5.30
N PRO A 48 6.33 -8.16 -5.83
CA PRO A 48 7.63 -7.63 -6.24
C PRO A 48 7.57 -6.73 -7.49
N ASN A 49 6.38 -6.50 -8.05
CA ASN A 49 6.17 -5.71 -9.26
C ASN A 49 6.43 -4.24 -8.97
N ARG A 50 7.54 -3.70 -9.51
CA ARG A 50 7.96 -2.31 -9.30
C ARG A 50 7.16 -1.29 -10.12
N THR A 51 6.41 -1.74 -11.13
CA THR A 51 5.64 -0.86 -12.01
C THR A 51 4.18 -1.30 -12.09
N SER A 52 3.28 -0.32 -12.18
CA SER A 52 1.86 -0.53 -12.49
C SER A 52 1.65 -0.81 -13.98
N ALA A 53 0.42 -1.19 -14.36
CA ALA A 53 0.06 -1.55 -15.73
C ALA A 53 0.36 -0.45 -16.78
N ASP A 54 0.35 0.82 -16.34
CA ASP A 54 0.58 1.97 -17.21
C ASP A 54 2.04 2.48 -17.14
N GLY A 55 2.95 1.71 -16.55
CA GLY A 55 4.37 2.08 -16.43
C GLY A 55 4.69 3.09 -15.32
N MET A 56 3.73 3.43 -14.46
CA MET A 56 3.99 4.25 -13.26
C MET A 56 4.65 3.42 -12.15
N ALA A 57 5.36 4.08 -11.25
CA ALA A 57 5.88 3.48 -10.01
C ALA A 57 4.77 2.68 -9.30
N GLY A 58 5.03 1.42 -8.97
CA GLY A 58 4.06 0.55 -8.30
C GLY A 58 3.93 0.87 -6.81
N VAL A 59 2.93 0.28 -6.16
CA VAL A 59 2.76 0.38 -4.69
C VAL A 59 3.99 -0.14 -3.94
N SER A 60 4.67 -1.15 -4.49
CA SER A 60 5.90 -1.72 -3.93
C SER A 60 7.02 -0.68 -3.82
N GLU A 61 7.26 0.10 -4.87
CA GLU A 61 8.28 1.16 -4.89
C GLU A 61 7.97 2.27 -3.87
N GLN A 62 6.69 2.61 -3.72
CA GLN A 62 6.28 3.57 -2.69
C GLN A 62 6.48 3.02 -1.29
N VAL A 63 6.08 1.78 -1.02
CA VAL A 63 6.29 1.14 0.28
C VAL A 63 7.78 1.05 0.62
N ASP A 64 8.62 0.64 -0.34
CA ASP A 64 10.08 0.60 -0.16
C ASP A 64 10.65 1.98 0.19
N MET A 65 10.21 3.04 -0.48
CA MET A 65 10.73 4.39 -0.23
C MET A 65 10.39 4.94 1.16
N PHE A 66 9.20 4.63 1.70
CA PHE A 66 8.72 5.24 2.95
C PHE A 66 8.77 4.32 4.17
N TYR A 67 8.78 3.01 3.96
CA TYR A 67 8.62 2.02 5.02
C TYR A 67 9.73 0.95 5.05
N SER A 68 10.73 0.98 4.14
CA SER A 68 11.86 0.02 4.18
C SER A 68 12.82 0.19 5.36
N SER A 69 12.62 1.20 6.19
CA SER A 69 13.29 1.33 7.51
C SER A 69 12.92 0.20 8.48
N ALA A 70 11.88 -0.61 8.19
CA ALA A 70 11.37 -1.66 9.08
C ALA A 70 12.08 -3.03 8.94
N SER A 71 13.12 -3.15 8.12
CA SER A 71 14.00 -4.32 8.11
C SER A 71 15.37 -3.96 8.70
N LYS A 72 15.45 -3.98 10.04
CA LYS A 72 16.69 -4.15 10.79
C LYS A 72 16.46 -5.07 11.96
#